data_AF-A0A8D8NKD7-F1
#
_entry.id   AF-A0A8D8NKD7-F1
#
_cell.length_a   1.000
_cell.length_b   1.000
_cell.length_c   1.000
_cell.angle_alpha   90.00
_cell.angle_beta   90.00
_cell.angle_gamma   90.00
#
_symmetry.space_group_name_H-M   'P 1'
#
loop_
_entity.id
_entity.type
_entity.pdbx_description
1 polymer ?
#
loop_
_entity_poly.entity_id
_entity_poly.type
_entity_poly.pdbx_seq_one_letter_code
_entity_poly.pdbx_strand_id
1 'polypeptide(L)'
;RALASPSLVALSSKDPILTAFELSWELRRLSFLEHEFKNEYQELRRQCQDFATALLDHTRSSHELEVLLNHDPTGPAFEHGDRMHLNRLKLAVKLRQKKFVSHPNVQQLLASIWYEGLPGFRRKNMALQALEIVRIGILFPVFSFSYILAPHSPIGQTMRKPFIKFICHSASYFTFLFLLMLASQRIETVIGGVWGVSEVSEHDEVPTKRGASPTLIEWLILAWVSGLIWSEVKQLWDVGLQEYVNDMWNVIDFVTNSLYVATVALRVVSYFEVQKEMAVNKFAADLPREKWDTWDPMLISEGLFSAANIFSSLKLVYIFSVNPHLGPLQVSLSRMVMDIMKFFFLYVLVLF
;
A
#
# COMPACT_ATOMS: atom_id res chain seq x y z
N ARG A 1 18.06 -25.77 -22.90
CA ARG A 1 19.19 -26.35 -22.10
C ARG A 1 20.53 -25.69 -22.44
N ALA A 2 21.07 -25.80 -23.66
CA ALA A 2 22.39 -25.25 -24.02
C ALA A 2 22.56 -23.74 -23.72
N LEU A 3 21.58 -22.92 -24.10
CA LEU A 3 21.58 -21.47 -23.85
C LEU A 3 21.57 -21.09 -22.37
N ALA A 4 21.09 -21.98 -21.48
CA ALA A 4 21.04 -21.74 -20.04
C ALA A 4 22.34 -22.12 -19.32
N SER A 5 23.34 -22.65 -20.05
CA SER A 5 24.62 -23.02 -19.48
C SER A 5 25.40 -21.78 -19.01
N PRO A 6 25.84 -21.73 -17.73
CA PRO A 6 26.64 -20.63 -17.18
C PRO A 6 27.87 -20.31 -18.03
N SER A 7 28.60 -21.33 -18.48
CA SER A 7 29.82 -21.16 -19.26
C SER A 7 29.54 -20.50 -20.62
N LEU A 8 28.43 -20.85 -21.26
CA LEU A 8 28.06 -20.25 -22.53
C LEU A 8 27.66 -18.79 -22.31
N VAL A 9 26.77 -18.51 -21.36
CA VAL A 9 26.33 -17.14 -21.05
C VAL A 9 27.51 -16.24 -20.68
N ALA A 10 28.46 -16.73 -19.89
CA ALA A 10 29.64 -15.98 -19.48
C ALA A 10 30.58 -15.63 -20.63
N LEU A 11 30.69 -16.50 -21.65
CA LEU A 11 31.61 -16.31 -22.78
C LEU A 11 30.98 -15.60 -23.97
N SER A 12 29.67 -15.79 -24.20
CA SER A 12 29.00 -15.29 -25.40
C SER A 12 28.24 -13.98 -25.18
N SER A 13 27.87 -13.65 -23.93
CA SER A 13 27.07 -12.46 -23.65
C SER A 13 27.90 -11.26 -23.22
N LYS A 14 27.52 -10.08 -23.74
CA LYS A 14 28.07 -8.79 -23.29
C LYS A 14 27.58 -8.41 -21.89
N ASP A 15 26.34 -8.76 -21.55
CA ASP A 15 25.73 -8.53 -20.24
C ASP A 15 25.15 -9.86 -19.73
N PRO A 16 25.97 -10.66 -19.03
CA PRO A 16 25.57 -11.99 -18.60
C PRO A 16 24.44 -11.97 -17.56
N ILE A 17 24.31 -10.90 -16.77
CA ILE A 17 23.25 -10.75 -15.76
C ILE A 17 21.92 -10.48 -16.45
N LEU A 18 21.87 -9.54 -17.40
CA LEU A 18 20.66 -9.28 -18.19
C LEU A 18 20.19 -10.53 -18.91
N THR A 19 21.12 -11.21 -19.59
CA THR A 19 20.84 -12.42 -20.36
C THR A 19 20.26 -13.52 -19.48
N ALA A 20 20.86 -13.73 -18.29
CA ALA A 20 20.36 -14.70 -17.33
C ALA A 20 18.94 -14.34 -16.82
N PHE A 21 18.66 -13.06 -16.60
CA PHE A 21 17.34 -12.62 -16.17
C PHE A 21 16.27 -12.85 -17.25
N GLU A 22 16.53 -12.43 -18.49
CA GLU A 22 15.62 -12.60 -19.61
C GLU A 22 15.36 -14.07 -19.91
N LEU A 23 16.42 -14.88 -19.97
CA LEU A 23 16.29 -16.32 -20.22
C LEU A 23 15.50 -17.01 -19.11
N SER A 24 15.73 -16.65 -17.84
CA SER A 24 14.97 -17.21 -16.72
C SER A 24 13.48 -16.85 -16.78
N TRP A 25 13.14 -15.68 -17.34
CA TRP A 25 11.76 -15.25 -17.53
C TRP A 25 11.10 -16.01 -18.69
N GLU A 26 11.81 -16.20 -19.79
CA GLU A 26 11.32 -16.98 -20.92
C GLU A 26 11.09 -18.44 -20.55
N LEU A 27 12.03 -19.07 -19.84
CA LEU A 27 11.87 -20.44 -19.32
C LEU A 27 10.67 -20.56 -18.38
N ARG A 28 10.40 -19.51 -17.59
CA ARG A 28 9.18 -19.47 -16.77
C ARG A 28 7.93 -19.45 -17.63
N ARG A 29 7.88 -18.63 -18.68
CA ARG A 29 6.74 -18.58 -19.61
C ARG A 29 6.52 -19.94 -20.28
N LEU A 30 7.58 -20.57 -20.77
CA LEU A 30 7.53 -21.89 -21.39
C LEU A 30 7.01 -22.96 -20.43
N SER A 31 7.40 -22.92 -19.15
CA SER A 31 6.89 -23.86 -18.13
C SER A 31 5.37 -23.79 -17.88
N PHE A 32 4.71 -22.71 -18.31
CA PHE A 32 3.25 -22.57 -18.27
C PHE A 32 2.58 -22.93 -19.60
N LEU A 33 3.32 -22.93 -20.71
CA LEU A 33 2.81 -23.33 -22.02
C LEU A 33 2.92 -24.85 -22.20
N GLU A 34 4.06 -25.42 -21.82
CA GLU A 34 4.37 -26.84 -21.93
C GLU A 34 4.35 -27.48 -20.54
N HIS A 35 3.20 -28.08 -20.19
CA HIS A 35 2.96 -28.62 -18.86
C HIS A 35 3.74 -29.91 -18.60
N GLU A 36 3.97 -30.69 -19.64
CA GLU A 36 4.66 -31.98 -19.64
C GLU A 36 6.12 -31.84 -19.18
N PHE A 37 6.80 -30.77 -19.63
CA PHE A 37 8.21 -30.49 -19.33
C PHE A 37 8.40 -29.36 -18.30
N LYS A 38 7.32 -28.98 -17.59
CA LYS A 38 7.32 -27.87 -16.62
C LYS A 38 8.47 -27.95 -15.61
N ASN A 39 8.75 -29.14 -15.08
CA ASN A 39 9.81 -29.34 -14.10
C ASN A 39 11.20 -29.04 -14.67
N GLU A 40 11.47 -29.47 -15.90
CA GLU A 40 12.75 -29.21 -16.57
C GLU A 40 12.96 -27.72 -16.85
N TYR A 41 11.92 -27.02 -17.30
CA TYR A 41 11.97 -25.58 -17.48
C TYR A 41 12.21 -24.82 -16.17
N GLN A 42 11.59 -25.25 -15.08
CA GLN A 42 11.82 -24.65 -13.76
C GLN A 42 13.23 -24.92 -13.24
N GLU A 43 13.80 -26.08 -13.54
CA GLU A 43 15.19 -26.38 -13.19
C GLU A 43 16.19 -25.50 -13.96
N LEU A 44 16.03 -25.39 -15.29
CA LEU A 44 16.85 -24.50 -16.12
C LEU A 44 16.70 -23.04 -15.69
N ARG A 45 15.49 -22.63 -15.36
CA ARG A 45 15.23 -21.30 -14.80
C ARG A 45 16.07 -21.10 -13.55
N ARG A 46 16.00 -22.02 -12.59
CA ARG A 46 16.78 -21.96 -11.34
C ARG A 46 18.28 -21.85 -11.62
N GLN A 47 18.80 -22.60 -12.58
CA GLN A 47 20.20 -22.52 -13.01
C GLN A 47 20.59 -21.11 -13.47
N CYS A 48 19.76 -20.43 -14.27
CA CYS A 48 20.01 -19.05 -14.68
C CYS A 48 19.98 -18.07 -13.49
N GLN A 49 19.05 -18.24 -12.54
CA GLN A 49 18.97 -17.39 -11.35
C GLN A 49 20.19 -17.57 -10.44
N ASP A 50 20.65 -18.82 -10.29
CA ASP A 50 21.81 -19.16 -9.47
C ASP A 50 23.09 -18.62 -10.09
N PHE A 51 23.23 -18.69 -11.41
CA PHE A 51 24.35 -18.07 -12.14
C PHE A 51 24.41 -16.55 -11.92
N ALA A 52 23.30 -15.84 -12.08
CA ALA A 52 23.28 -14.39 -11.84
C ALA A 52 23.59 -14.02 -10.39
N THR A 53 23.18 -14.87 -9.43
CA THR A 53 23.49 -14.68 -8.00
C THR A 53 24.97 -14.94 -7.72
N ALA A 54 25.55 -15.98 -8.30
CA ALA A 54 26.98 -16.29 -8.14
C ALA A 54 27.90 -15.20 -8.73
N LEU A 55 27.49 -14.56 -9.84
CA LEU A 55 28.22 -13.40 -10.37
C LEU A 55 28.22 -12.22 -9.39
N LEU A 56 27.11 -12.01 -8.69
CA LEU A 56 26.98 -10.98 -7.67
C LEU A 56 27.83 -11.28 -6.43
N ASP A 57 27.99 -12.55 -6.04
CA ASP A 57 28.88 -12.96 -4.95
C ASP A 57 30.34 -12.53 -5.16
N HIS A 58 30.75 -12.34 -6.42
CA HIS A 58 32.12 -11.95 -6.77
C HIS A 58 32.40 -10.44 -6.66
N THR A 59 31.41 -9.60 -6.35
CA THR A 59 31.64 -8.16 -6.10
C THR A 59 32.49 -7.97 -4.85
N ARG A 60 33.61 -7.24 -4.95
CA ARG A 60 34.55 -7.03 -3.82
C ARG A 60 34.42 -5.68 -3.16
N SER A 61 33.90 -4.68 -3.86
CA SER A 61 33.75 -3.31 -3.37
C SER A 61 32.29 -2.85 -3.41
N SER A 62 31.94 -1.90 -2.53
CA SER A 62 30.62 -1.24 -2.56
C SER A 62 30.42 -0.51 -3.88
N HIS A 63 31.48 0.06 -4.46
CA HIS A 63 31.44 0.74 -5.74
C HIS A 63 31.08 -0.22 -6.91
N GLU A 64 31.72 -1.40 -7.00
CA GLU A 64 31.35 -2.41 -8.00
C GLU A 64 29.87 -2.81 -7.89
N LEU A 65 29.38 -2.99 -6.65
CA LEU A 65 28.00 -3.33 -6.39
C LEU A 65 27.04 -2.20 -6.83
N GLU A 66 27.38 -0.94 -6.52
CA GLU A 66 26.59 0.22 -6.92
C GLU A 66 26.53 0.35 -8.45
N VAL A 67 27.66 0.19 -9.14
CA VAL A 67 27.73 0.23 -10.60
C VAL A 67 26.86 -0.88 -11.21
N LEU A 68 26.99 -2.12 -10.71
CA LEU A 68 26.21 -3.26 -11.16
C LEU A 68 24.70 -3.05 -11.00
N LEU A 69 24.27 -2.53 -9.84
CA LEU A 69 22.85 -2.34 -9.53
C LEU A 69 22.22 -1.11 -10.21
N ASN A 70 23.03 -0.12 -10.58
CA ASN A 70 22.57 1.08 -11.30
C ASN A 70 22.78 0.98 -12.82
N HIS A 71 23.45 -0.06 -13.32
CA HIS A 71 23.77 -0.20 -14.74
C HIS A 71 22.55 -0.04 -15.65
N ASP A 72 22.63 0.90 -16.58
CA ASP A 72 21.68 1.14 -17.66
C ASP A 72 22.40 0.90 -19.01
N PRO A 73 21.92 0.01 -19.89
CA PRO A 73 22.52 -0.22 -21.20
C PRO A 73 22.52 1.00 -22.13
N THR A 74 21.64 1.96 -21.89
CA THR A 74 21.42 3.13 -22.77
C THR A 74 21.81 4.47 -22.15
N GLY A 75 22.08 4.46 -20.85
CA GLY A 75 22.43 5.66 -20.07
C GLY A 75 23.93 5.88 -19.91
N PRO A 76 24.34 7.01 -19.34
CA PRO A 76 25.72 7.22 -18.90
C PRO A 76 26.10 6.21 -17.82
N ALA A 77 27.41 5.91 -17.72
CA ALA A 77 27.92 5.09 -16.63
C ALA A 77 27.64 5.76 -15.28
N PHE A 78 27.29 4.96 -14.27
CA PHE A 78 27.02 5.47 -12.93
C PHE A 78 28.30 5.95 -12.25
N GLU A 79 28.32 7.20 -11.79
CA GLU A 79 29.41 7.75 -10.98
C GLU A 79 29.05 7.75 -9.48
N HIS A 80 30.04 7.49 -8.63
CA HIS A 80 29.80 7.44 -7.19
C HIS A 80 29.43 8.83 -6.65
N GLY A 81 28.26 8.93 -6.01
CA GLY A 81 27.68 10.20 -5.55
C GLY A 81 26.44 10.63 -6.33
N ASP A 82 26.18 10.03 -7.49
CA ASP A 82 24.95 10.22 -8.23
C ASP A 82 23.75 9.60 -7.52
N ARG A 83 22.56 10.12 -7.86
CA ARG A 83 21.31 9.56 -7.36
C ARG A 83 21.16 8.12 -7.86
N MET A 84 21.15 7.17 -6.93
CA MET A 84 21.00 5.75 -7.24
C MET A 84 19.57 5.45 -7.75
N HIS A 85 19.43 5.25 -9.06
CA HIS A 85 18.16 4.90 -9.69
C HIS A 85 17.82 3.40 -9.58
N LEU A 86 18.83 2.57 -9.29
CA LEU A 86 18.75 1.12 -9.06
C LEU A 86 18.04 0.38 -10.21
N ASN A 87 18.32 0.79 -11.45
CA ASN A 87 17.62 0.29 -12.65
C ASN A 87 17.74 -1.23 -12.80
N ARG A 88 18.94 -1.79 -12.61
CA ARG A 88 19.16 -3.24 -12.66
C ARG A 88 18.37 -3.98 -11.58
N LEU A 89 18.33 -3.42 -10.38
CA LEU A 89 17.60 -4.01 -9.27
C LEU A 89 16.08 -3.99 -9.53
N LYS A 90 15.54 -2.89 -10.06
CA LYS A 90 14.14 -2.81 -10.48
C LYS A 90 13.81 -3.86 -11.55
N LEU A 91 14.70 -4.06 -12.52
CA LEU A 91 14.57 -5.12 -13.51
C LEU A 91 14.58 -6.51 -12.87
N ALA A 92 15.48 -6.76 -11.91
CA ALA A 92 15.54 -8.03 -11.18
C ALA A 92 14.22 -8.33 -10.45
N VAL A 93 13.60 -7.31 -9.84
CA VAL A 93 12.26 -7.42 -9.22
C VAL A 93 11.20 -7.74 -10.27
N LYS A 94 11.17 -7.01 -11.39
CA LYS A 94 10.21 -7.23 -12.49
C LYS A 94 10.28 -8.66 -13.04
N LEU A 95 11.49 -9.18 -13.24
CA LEU A 95 11.74 -10.54 -13.73
C LEU A 95 11.72 -11.61 -12.62
N ARG A 96 11.27 -11.26 -11.41
CA ARG A 96 11.11 -12.14 -10.23
C ARG A 96 12.38 -12.91 -9.82
N GLN A 97 13.51 -12.23 -9.82
CA GLN A 97 14.83 -12.74 -9.41
C GLN A 97 15.02 -12.71 -7.90
N LYS A 98 14.27 -13.58 -7.19
CA LYS A 98 14.19 -13.53 -5.72
C LYS A 98 15.55 -13.69 -5.03
N LYS A 99 16.37 -14.66 -5.44
CA LYS A 99 17.69 -14.94 -4.83
C LYS A 99 18.66 -13.76 -4.98
N PHE A 100 18.73 -13.19 -6.17
CA PHE A 100 19.53 -12.00 -6.47
C PHE A 100 19.12 -10.80 -5.61
N VAL A 101 17.82 -10.53 -5.50
CA VAL A 101 17.32 -9.40 -4.68
C VAL A 101 17.56 -9.64 -3.19
N SER A 102 17.39 -10.87 -2.70
CA SER A 102 17.62 -11.24 -1.29
C SER A 102 19.08 -11.40 -0.91
N HIS A 103 20.01 -11.15 -1.84
CA HIS A 103 21.44 -11.31 -1.61
C HIS A 103 21.94 -10.39 -0.49
N PRO A 104 22.79 -10.85 0.46
CA PRO A 104 23.24 -10.06 1.61
C PRO A 104 23.83 -8.70 1.24
N ASN A 105 24.70 -8.64 0.21
CA ASN A 105 25.32 -7.38 -0.23
C ASN A 105 24.27 -6.38 -0.75
N VAL A 106 23.26 -6.85 -1.49
CA VAL A 106 22.18 -6.02 -2.02
C VAL A 106 21.29 -5.52 -0.89
N GLN A 107 20.94 -6.40 0.05
CA GLN A 107 20.13 -6.06 1.22
C GLN A 107 20.85 -5.07 2.14
N GLN A 108 22.17 -5.19 2.29
CA GLN A 108 22.98 -4.23 3.06
C GLN A 108 22.96 -2.84 2.41
N LEU A 109 23.12 -2.75 1.09
CA LEU A 109 23.05 -1.49 0.35
C LEU A 109 21.64 -0.87 0.41
N LEU A 110 20.59 -1.68 0.24
CA LEU A 110 19.22 -1.21 0.40
C LEU A 110 18.96 -0.70 1.82
N ALA A 111 19.49 -1.38 2.84
CA ALA A 111 19.35 -0.95 4.21
C ALA A 111 20.09 0.38 4.48
N SER A 112 21.26 0.63 3.87
CA SER A 112 21.95 1.92 4.02
C SER A 112 21.17 3.06 3.37
N ILE A 113 20.56 2.82 2.20
CA ILE A 113 19.67 3.79 1.54
C ILE A 113 18.39 4.01 2.38
N TRP A 114 17.82 2.95 2.92
CA TRP A 114 16.58 3.01 3.70
C TRP A 114 16.75 3.83 4.98
N TYR A 115 17.83 3.58 5.75
CA TYR A 115 18.08 4.22 7.05
C TYR A 115 18.97 5.48 6.98
N GLU A 116 19.25 6.00 5.79
CA GLU A 116 20.13 7.16 5.57
C GLU A 116 19.77 8.38 6.44
N GLY A 117 18.49 8.58 6.74
CA GLY A 117 17.99 9.70 7.56
C GLY A 117 18.15 9.55 9.07
N LEU A 118 18.54 8.38 9.59
CA LEU A 118 18.64 8.11 11.03
C LEU A 118 19.90 7.29 11.34
N PRO A 119 21.07 7.93 11.46
CA PRO A 119 22.32 7.23 11.75
C PRO A 119 22.22 6.50 13.10
N GLY A 120 22.65 5.24 13.12
CA GLY A 120 22.64 4.40 14.33
C GLY A 120 21.26 3.87 14.75
N PHE A 121 20.17 4.17 14.04
CA PHE A 121 18.82 3.68 14.39
C PHE A 121 18.77 2.15 14.56
N ARG A 122 19.41 1.41 13.65
CA ARG A 122 19.48 -0.06 13.68
C ARG A 122 20.17 -0.63 14.93
N ARG A 123 21.04 0.14 15.58
CA ARG A 123 21.80 -0.29 16.77
C ARG A 123 21.07 0.03 18.09
N LYS A 124 19.99 0.81 18.05
CA LYS A 124 19.20 1.18 19.23
C LYS A 124 18.36 -0.02 19.72
N ASN A 125 18.06 -0.04 21.02
CA ASN A 125 17.10 -0.99 21.60
C ASN A 125 15.71 -0.82 20.99
N MET A 126 14.91 -1.89 20.96
CA MET A 126 13.56 -1.87 20.38
C MET A 126 12.66 -0.77 20.99
N ALA A 127 12.72 -0.54 22.31
CA ALA A 127 11.96 0.52 22.96
C ALA A 127 12.37 1.93 22.49
N LEU A 128 13.67 2.17 22.31
CA LEU A 128 14.18 3.44 21.79
C LEU A 128 13.83 3.63 20.31
N GLN A 129 13.87 2.55 19.53
CA GLN A 129 13.39 2.58 18.14
C GLN A 129 11.91 2.92 18.07
N ALA A 130 11.08 2.28 18.91
CA ALA A 130 9.66 2.55 18.98
C ALA A 130 9.37 4.00 19.39
N LEU A 131 10.07 4.52 20.40
CA LEU A 131 9.90 5.91 20.84
C LEU A 131 10.23 6.91 19.72
N GLU A 132 11.31 6.69 18.96
CA GLU A 132 11.67 7.53 17.82
C GLU A 132 10.63 7.44 16.70
N ILE A 133 10.14 6.24 16.37
CA ILE A 133 9.07 6.05 15.38
C ILE A 133 7.80 6.79 15.80
N VAL A 134 7.38 6.66 17.07
CA VAL A 134 6.21 7.35 17.61
C VAL A 134 6.41 8.87 17.57
N ARG A 135 7.60 9.37 17.95
CA ARG A 135 7.93 10.79 17.88
C ARG A 135 7.83 11.34 16.47
N ILE A 136 8.44 10.67 15.49
CA ILE A 136 8.36 11.06 14.06
C ILE A 136 6.91 10.97 13.58
N GLY A 137 6.21 9.91 13.96
CA GLY A 137 4.81 9.68 13.65
C GLY A 137 3.91 10.81 14.14
N ILE A 138 4.04 11.27 15.38
CA ILE A 138 3.25 12.40 15.91
C ILE A 138 3.59 13.71 15.18
N LEU A 139 4.86 13.91 14.81
CA LEU A 139 5.32 15.11 14.10
C LEU A 139 5.05 15.09 12.59
N PHE A 140 4.37 14.06 12.05
CA PHE A 140 4.08 13.94 10.62
C PHE A 140 3.42 15.18 9.97
N PRO A 141 2.49 15.92 10.62
CA PRO A 141 1.86 17.08 10.00
C PRO A 141 2.86 18.23 9.86
N VAL A 142 3.74 18.41 10.85
CA VAL A 142 4.80 19.43 10.83
C VAL A 142 5.79 19.14 9.71
N PHE A 143 6.24 17.88 9.57
CA PHE A 143 7.11 17.48 8.47
C PHE A 143 6.46 17.74 7.10
N SER A 144 5.19 17.34 6.95
CA SER A 144 4.44 17.51 5.70
C SER A 144 4.25 18.97 5.31
N PHE A 145 3.85 19.81 6.27
CA PHE A 145 3.64 21.24 6.05
C PHE A 145 4.97 21.97 5.75
N SER A 146 6.03 21.63 6.48
CA SER A 146 7.36 22.20 6.23
C SER A 146 7.90 21.88 4.83
N TYR A 147 7.61 20.69 4.30
CA TYR A 147 8.01 20.30 2.96
C TYR A 147 7.23 21.06 1.87
N ILE A 148 5.95 21.31 2.10
CA ILE A 148 5.10 22.07 1.16
C ILE A 148 5.54 23.54 1.12
N LEU A 149 5.81 24.16 2.26
CA LEU A 149 6.19 25.58 2.33
C LEU A 149 7.66 25.84 1.98
N ALA A 150 8.56 25.01 2.50
CA ALA A 150 10.01 25.23 2.40
C ALA A 150 10.74 23.91 2.10
N PRO A 151 10.67 23.41 0.86
CA PRO A 151 11.19 22.10 0.47
C PRO A 151 12.73 21.96 0.56
N HIS A 152 13.44 23.10 0.66
CA HIS A 152 14.90 23.15 0.81
C HIS A 152 15.36 23.27 2.28
N SER A 153 14.44 23.45 3.23
CA SER A 153 14.76 23.49 4.66
C SER A 153 15.30 22.12 5.15
N PRO A 154 16.10 22.08 6.23
CA PRO A 154 16.62 20.82 6.77
C PRO A 154 15.50 19.85 7.20
N ILE A 155 14.39 20.40 7.69
CA ILE A 155 13.19 19.63 8.07
C ILE A 155 12.50 19.05 6.82
N GLY A 156 12.34 19.87 5.77
CA GLY A 156 11.77 19.41 4.49
C GLY A 156 12.65 18.37 3.78
N GLN A 157 13.98 18.50 3.85
CA GLN A 157 14.90 17.51 3.30
C GLN A 157 14.84 16.18 4.06
N THR A 158 14.61 16.20 5.38
CA THR A 158 14.42 14.98 6.19
C THR A 158 13.25 14.14 5.67
N MET A 159 12.15 14.77 5.20
CA MET A 159 10.99 14.05 4.65
C MET A 159 11.27 13.35 3.30
N ARG A 160 12.34 13.73 2.59
CA ARG A 160 12.75 13.05 1.35
C ARG A 160 13.37 11.68 1.62
N LYS A 161 13.85 11.43 2.84
CA LYS A 161 14.46 10.16 3.22
C LYS A 161 13.40 9.05 3.28
N PRO A 162 13.67 7.85 2.73
CA PRO A 162 12.65 6.83 2.48
C PRO A 162 11.99 6.29 3.75
N PHE A 163 12.77 6.01 4.81
CA PHE A 163 12.20 5.52 6.07
C PHE A 163 11.32 6.56 6.78
N ILE A 164 11.69 7.85 6.73
CA ILE A 164 10.87 8.93 7.30
C ILE A 164 9.56 9.06 6.52
N LYS A 165 9.64 9.04 5.18
CA LYS A 165 8.46 9.04 4.30
C LYS A 165 7.52 7.88 4.65
N PHE A 166 8.06 6.67 4.83
CA PHE A 166 7.28 5.50 5.23
C PHE A 166 6.56 5.70 6.58
N ILE A 167 7.25 6.22 7.60
CA ILE A 167 6.65 6.50 8.91
C ILE A 167 5.54 7.54 8.78
N CYS A 168 5.76 8.64 8.05
CA CYS A 168 4.76 9.69 7.85
C CYS A 168 3.51 9.17 7.11
N HIS A 169 3.68 8.38 6.05
CA HIS A 169 2.54 7.75 5.36
C HIS A 169 1.79 6.80 6.29
N SER A 170 2.50 5.98 7.05
CA SER A 170 1.89 5.05 8.01
C SER A 170 1.13 5.80 9.10
N ALA A 171 1.72 6.85 9.68
CA ALA A 171 1.10 7.68 10.70
C ALA A 171 -0.15 8.40 10.17
N SER A 172 -0.09 8.97 8.96
CA SER A 172 -1.26 9.57 8.29
C SER A 172 -2.38 8.57 8.04
N TYR A 173 -2.04 7.30 7.76
CA TYR A 173 -3.03 6.24 7.63
C TYR A 173 -3.63 5.82 8.99
N PHE A 174 -2.81 5.73 10.04
CA PHE A 174 -3.32 5.49 11.40
C PHE A 174 -4.24 6.62 11.88
N THR A 175 -3.94 7.88 11.56
CA THR A 175 -4.83 9.00 11.90
C THR A 175 -6.14 8.94 11.12
N PHE A 176 -6.11 8.52 9.85
CA PHE A 176 -7.32 8.23 9.08
C PHE A 176 -8.18 7.14 9.73
N LEU A 177 -7.59 5.99 10.12
CA LEU A 177 -8.33 4.94 10.82
C LEU A 177 -8.87 5.40 12.18
N PHE A 178 -8.11 6.22 12.89
CA PHE A 178 -8.56 6.82 14.15
C PHE A 178 -9.77 7.74 13.92
N LEU A 179 -9.77 8.57 12.88
CA LEU A 179 -10.94 9.38 12.50
C LEU A 179 -12.16 8.53 12.14
N LEU A 180 -11.98 7.42 11.43
CA LEU A 180 -13.07 6.47 11.15
C LEU A 180 -13.64 5.87 12.45
N MET A 181 -12.77 5.53 13.41
CA MET A 181 -13.18 5.02 14.72
C MET A 181 -13.96 6.09 15.51
N LEU A 182 -13.51 7.35 15.50
CA LEU A 182 -14.22 8.46 16.12
C LEU A 182 -15.59 8.71 15.47
N ALA A 183 -15.67 8.64 14.15
CA ALA A 183 -16.93 8.74 13.40
C ALA A 183 -17.89 7.59 13.78
N SER A 184 -17.38 6.37 13.91
CA SER A 184 -18.17 5.20 14.33
C SER A 184 -18.67 5.31 15.77
N GLN A 185 -17.87 5.89 16.68
CA GLN A 185 -18.24 6.09 18.08
C GLN A 185 -19.10 7.35 18.31
N ARG A 186 -19.36 8.14 17.25
CA ARG A 186 -20.14 9.40 17.28
C ARG A 186 -19.71 10.37 18.39
N ILE A 187 -18.40 10.44 18.64
CA ILE A 187 -17.83 11.20 19.75
C ILE A 187 -18.10 12.72 19.67
N GLU A 188 -18.55 13.27 18.54
CA GLU A 188 -18.95 14.69 18.44
C GLU A 188 -20.08 15.07 19.41
N THR A 189 -21.02 14.16 19.73
CA THR A 189 -22.04 14.41 20.77
C THR A 189 -21.43 14.49 22.17
N VAL A 190 -20.24 13.91 22.37
CA VAL A 190 -19.51 13.88 23.66
C VAL A 190 -18.50 15.03 23.75
N ILE A 191 -17.77 15.35 22.67
CA ILE A 191 -16.76 16.43 22.62
C ILE A 191 -17.40 17.82 22.61
N GLY A 192 -18.60 17.98 22.05
CA GLY A 192 -19.39 19.21 22.23
C GLY A 192 -19.61 19.57 23.71
N GLY A 193 -19.66 18.57 24.60
CA GLY A 193 -19.70 18.77 26.05
C GLY A 193 -18.34 19.09 26.70
N VAL A 194 -17.21 18.77 26.06
CA VAL A 194 -15.85 18.96 26.62
C VAL A 194 -15.25 20.32 26.26
N TRP A 195 -15.58 20.87 25.09
CA TRP A 195 -15.05 22.16 24.61
C TRP A 195 -15.96 23.37 24.90
N GLY A 196 -16.82 23.28 25.91
CA GLY A 196 -17.48 24.45 26.52
C GLY A 196 -18.30 25.33 25.58
N VAL A 197 -18.73 24.82 24.41
CA VAL A 197 -19.76 25.49 23.59
C VAL A 197 -21.10 24.99 24.10
N SER A 198 -21.50 25.55 25.24
CA SER A 198 -22.85 25.45 25.76
C SER A 198 -23.80 26.15 24.78
N GLU A 199 -24.53 25.39 23.96
CA GLU A 199 -25.88 25.69 23.46
C GLU A 199 -26.28 24.67 22.39
N VAL A 200 -26.84 23.53 22.78
CA VAL A 200 -27.99 22.90 22.08
C VAL A 200 -28.79 22.11 23.10
N SER A 201 -30.10 22.34 23.09
CA SER A 201 -31.14 21.92 24.02
C SER A 201 -31.20 20.42 24.39
N GLU A 202 -31.70 20.16 25.60
CA GLU A 202 -32.05 18.88 26.24
C GLU A 202 -33.10 18.00 25.49
N HIS A 203 -33.26 18.12 24.17
CA HIS A 203 -34.27 17.37 23.39
C HIS A 203 -33.76 16.77 22.05
N ASP A 204 -32.44 16.62 21.85
CA ASP A 204 -31.90 15.91 20.69
C ASP A 204 -31.42 14.49 21.08
N GLU A 205 -32.32 13.66 21.63
CA GLU A 205 -32.24 12.20 21.46
C GLU A 205 -32.67 11.83 20.02
N VAL A 206 -32.04 12.42 19.00
CA VAL A 206 -32.35 12.03 17.61
C VAL A 206 -31.25 11.12 17.08
N PRO A 207 -31.45 9.79 17.11
CA PRO A 207 -30.58 8.88 16.40
C PRO A 207 -30.73 9.19 14.91
N THR A 208 -29.65 9.57 14.24
CA THR A 208 -29.58 9.63 12.76
C THR A 208 -30.74 10.42 12.12
N LYS A 209 -30.69 11.76 12.09
CA LYS A 209 -31.58 12.53 11.22
C LYS A 209 -31.38 12.12 9.76
N ARG A 210 -32.47 11.85 9.03
CA ARG A 210 -32.44 11.46 7.62
C ARG A 210 -31.87 12.63 6.82
N GLY A 211 -30.87 12.40 5.96
CA GLY A 211 -30.26 13.47 5.16
C GLY A 211 -29.55 14.55 5.98
N ALA A 212 -28.97 14.22 7.14
CA ALA A 212 -28.19 15.17 7.93
C ALA A 212 -26.99 15.73 7.15
N SER A 213 -26.64 16.99 7.40
CA SER A 213 -25.42 17.59 6.84
C SER A 213 -24.18 16.88 7.35
N PRO A 214 -23.11 16.74 6.54
CA PRO A 214 -21.90 16.06 6.98
C PRO A 214 -21.28 16.75 8.19
N THR A 215 -20.84 15.95 9.16
CA THR A 215 -20.18 16.49 10.36
C THR A 215 -18.74 16.91 10.10
N LEU A 216 -18.09 17.58 11.06
CA LEU A 216 -16.71 18.03 10.89
C LEU A 216 -15.75 16.85 10.68
N ILE A 217 -15.94 15.76 11.43
CA ILE A 217 -15.16 14.53 11.25
C ILE A 217 -15.41 13.94 9.86
N GLU A 218 -16.65 13.94 9.37
CA GLU A 218 -16.98 13.42 8.04
C GLU A 218 -16.35 14.28 6.93
N TRP A 219 -16.33 15.61 7.08
CA TRP A 219 -15.59 16.51 6.17
C TRP A 219 -14.09 16.21 6.15
N LEU A 220 -13.49 15.94 7.31
CA LEU A 220 -12.09 15.50 7.38
C LEU A 220 -11.92 14.16 6.65
N ILE A 221 -12.75 13.15 6.93
CA ILE A 221 -12.71 11.85 6.25
C ILE A 221 -12.82 12.02 4.73
N LEU A 222 -13.73 12.86 4.24
CA LEU A 222 -13.87 13.16 2.81
C LEU A 222 -12.58 13.75 2.21
N ALA A 223 -11.91 14.66 2.93
CA ALA A 223 -10.62 15.19 2.50
C ALA A 223 -9.55 14.10 2.39
N TRP A 224 -9.48 13.18 3.36
CA TRP A 224 -8.57 12.03 3.32
C TRP A 224 -8.89 11.08 2.16
N VAL A 225 -10.16 10.69 1.98
CA VAL A 225 -10.61 9.82 0.90
C VAL A 225 -10.26 10.43 -0.46
N SER A 226 -10.44 11.75 -0.63
CA SER A 226 -10.06 12.44 -1.89
C SER A 226 -8.56 12.31 -2.18
N GLY A 227 -7.71 12.40 -1.15
CA GLY A 227 -6.27 12.21 -1.26
C GLY A 227 -5.88 10.76 -1.59
N LEU A 228 -6.56 9.78 -1.00
CA LEU A 228 -6.36 8.35 -1.30
C LEU A 228 -6.74 8.03 -2.75
N ILE A 229 -7.90 8.52 -3.22
CA ILE A 229 -8.33 8.36 -4.62
C ILE A 229 -7.31 9.00 -5.57
N TRP A 230 -6.86 10.22 -5.28
CA TRP A 230 -5.86 10.90 -6.10
C TRP A 230 -4.52 10.15 -6.15
N SER A 231 -4.09 9.57 -5.03
CA SER A 231 -2.90 8.73 -4.97
C SER A 231 -3.04 7.48 -5.83
N GLU A 232 -4.17 6.78 -5.75
CA GLU A 232 -4.45 5.59 -6.58
C GLU A 232 -4.50 5.92 -8.06
N VAL A 233 -5.13 7.03 -8.45
CA VAL A 233 -5.19 7.48 -9.85
C VAL A 233 -3.79 7.71 -10.42
N LYS A 234 -2.89 8.34 -9.64
CA LYS A 234 -1.49 8.52 -10.06
C LYS A 234 -0.76 7.19 -10.19
N GLN A 235 -0.93 6.29 -9.23
CA GLN A 235 -0.30 4.97 -9.27
C GLN A 235 -0.76 4.16 -10.48
N LEU A 236 -2.06 4.18 -10.78
CA LEU A 236 -2.63 3.53 -11.96
C LEU A 236 -2.07 4.11 -13.27
N TRP A 237 -1.90 5.44 -13.32
CA TRP A 237 -1.33 6.13 -14.48
C TRP A 237 0.15 5.78 -14.70
N ASP A 238 0.95 5.77 -13.63
CA ASP A 238 2.40 5.55 -13.71
C ASP A 238 2.77 4.09 -13.99
N VAL A 239 2.04 3.13 -13.40
CA VAL A 239 2.32 1.69 -13.50
C VAL A 239 1.59 1.04 -14.68
N GLY A 240 0.40 1.54 -15.01
CA GLY A 240 -0.48 0.96 -16.03
C GLY A 240 -1.41 -0.13 -15.48
N LEU A 241 -2.56 -0.31 -16.14
CA LEU A 241 -3.68 -1.15 -15.68
C LEU A 241 -3.30 -2.61 -15.44
N GLN A 242 -2.52 -3.21 -16.35
CA GLN A 242 -2.20 -4.64 -16.27
C GLN A 242 -1.29 -4.95 -15.08
N GLU A 243 -0.24 -4.16 -14.85
CA GLU A 243 0.63 -4.35 -13.69
C GLU A 243 -0.10 -4.00 -12.37
N TYR A 244 -1.00 -3.01 -12.40
CA TYR A 244 -1.82 -2.61 -11.25
C TYR A 244 -2.75 -3.73 -10.75
N VAL A 245 -3.56 -4.34 -11.62
CA VAL A 245 -4.55 -5.38 -11.25
C VAL A 245 -3.89 -6.70 -10.83
N ASN A 246 -2.65 -6.95 -11.24
CA ASN A 246 -1.90 -8.12 -10.82
C ASN A 246 -1.47 -8.08 -9.34
N ASP A 247 -1.52 -6.91 -8.69
CA ASP A 247 -1.31 -6.79 -7.25
C ASP A 247 -2.64 -6.82 -6.51
N MET A 248 -2.82 -7.85 -5.68
CA MET A 248 -4.04 -8.05 -4.89
C MET A 248 -4.30 -6.87 -3.94
N TRP A 249 -3.25 -6.21 -3.43
CA TRP A 249 -3.40 -5.08 -2.53
C TRP A 249 -3.97 -3.85 -3.24
N ASN A 250 -3.53 -3.59 -4.48
CA ASN A 250 -4.08 -2.52 -5.30
C ASN A 250 -5.57 -2.75 -5.61
N VAL A 251 -5.97 -4.01 -5.83
CA VAL A 251 -7.39 -4.35 -6.02
C VAL A 251 -8.21 -4.05 -4.76
N ILE A 252 -7.70 -4.41 -3.57
CA ILE A 252 -8.36 -4.08 -2.29
C ILE A 252 -8.47 -2.55 -2.11
N ASP A 253 -7.43 -1.80 -2.43
CA ASP A 253 -7.43 -0.34 -2.36
C ASP A 253 -8.45 0.30 -3.31
N PHE A 254 -8.54 -0.18 -4.55
CA PHE A 254 -9.54 0.24 -5.52
C PHE A 254 -10.97 -0.05 -5.04
N VAL A 255 -11.23 -1.25 -4.51
CA VAL A 255 -12.54 -1.63 -3.97
C VAL A 255 -12.92 -0.74 -2.79
N THR A 256 -11.98 -0.50 -1.87
CA THR A 256 -12.19 0.36 -0.69
C THR A 256 -12.56 1.79 -1.11
N ASN A 257 -11.80 2.37 -2.04
CA ASN A 257 -12.08 3.71 -2.55
C ASN A 257 -13.42 3.78 -3.29
N SER A 258 -13.78 2.75 -4.05
CA SER A 258 -15.07 2.65 -4.72
C SER A 258 -16.24 2.60 -3.73
N LEU A 259 -16.09 1.88 -2.63
CA LEU A 259 -17.09 1.84 -1.55
C LEU A 259 -17.24 3.21 -0.87
N TYR A 260 -16.15 3.94 -0.65
CA TYR A 260 -16.23 5.31 -0.14
C TYR A 260 -16.95 6.25 -1.12
N VAL A 261 -16.63 6.19 -2.41
CA VAL A 261 -17.33 7.00 -3.43
C VAL A 261 -18.83 6.67 -3.47
N ALA A 262 -19.19 5.39 -3.43
CA ALA A 262 -20.59 4.96 -3.39
C ALA A 262 -21.32 5.46 -2.13
N THR A 263 -20.66 5.42 -0.98
CA THR A 263 -21.18 5.95 0.28
C THR A 263 -21.50 7.45 0.16
N VAL A 264 -20.56 8.23 -0.38
CA VAL A 264 -20.73 9.68 -0.56
C VAL A 264 -21.86 9.96 -1.55
N ALA A 265 -21.91 9.24 -2.67
CA ALA A 265 -22.95 9.41 -3.67
C ALA A 265 -24.36 9.15 -3.08
N LEU A 266 -24.53 8.06 -2.33
CA LEU A 266 -25.80 7.75 -1.68
C LEU A 266 -26.20 8.76 -0.61
N ARG A 267 -25.25 9.29 0.15
CA ARG A 267 -25.51 10.35 1.13
C ARG A 267 -25.95 11.65 0.46
N VAL A 268 -25.33 12.02 -0.66
CA VAL A 268 -25.76 13.18 -1.46
C VAL A 268 -27.18 12.97 -2.00
N VAL A 269 -27.49 11.78 -2.50
CA VAL A 269 -28.85 11.43 -2.96
C VAL A 269 -29.85 11.53 -1.82
N SER A 270 -29.57 10.93 -0.66
CA SER A 270 -30.41 11.01 0.54
C SER A 270 -30.65 12.46 0.97
N TYR A 271 -29.60 13.30 0.96
CA TYR A 271 -29.73 14.72 1.27
C TYR A 271 -30.71 15.43 0.34
N PHE A 272 -30.59 15.24 -0.99
CA PHE A 272 -31.50 15.88 -1.95
C PHE A 272 -32.92 15.35 -1.88
N GLU A 273 -33.10 14.05 -1.62
CA GLU A 273 -34.42 13.44 -1.46
C GLU A 273 -35.14 14.01 -0.25
N VAL A 274 -34.47 14.11 0.90
CA VAL A 274 -35.03 14.73 2.10
C VAL A 274 -35.33 16.22 1.89
N GLN A 275 -34.46 16.97 1.22
CA GLN A 275 -34.74 18.38 0.90
C GLN A 275 -36.00 18.54 0.02
N LYS A 276 -36.20 17.63 -0.94
CA LYS A 276 -37.40 17.61 -1.78
C LYS A 276 -38.65 17.26 -0.98
N GLU A 277 -38.58 16.29 -0.07
CA GLU A 277 -39.69 15.93 0.79
C GLU A 277 -40.03 17.05 1.79
N MET A 278 -39.03 17.74 2.33
CA MET A 278 -39.22 18.89 3.23
C MET A 278 -39.99 20.05 2.59
N ALA A 279 -39.89 20.20 1.26
CA ALA A 279 -40.66 21.20 0.52
C ALA A 279 -42.19 20.91 0.54
N VAL A 280 -42.58 19.64 0.71
CA VAL A 280 -43.98 19.20 0.79
C VAL A 280 -44.42 19.00 2.25
N ASN A 281 -43.57 18.40 3.08
CA ASN A 281 -43.82 18.12 4.48
C ASN A 281 -42.59 18.51 5.33
N LYS A 282 -42.71 19.58 6.13
CA LYS A 282 -41.61 20.09 6.97
C LYS A 282 -41.07 19.07 7.97
N PHE A 283 -41.87 18.07 8.36
CA PHE A 283 -41.49 17.01 9.31
C PHE A 283 -40.84 15.78 8.66
N ALA A 284 -40.58 15.79 7.35
CA ALA A 284 -39.99 14.65 6.64
C ALA A 284 -38.58 14.27 7.14
N ALA A 285 -37.80 15.26 7.60
CA ALA A 285 -36.45 15.02 8.13
C ALA A 285 -36.43 14.39 9.54
N ASP A 286 -37.49 14.61 10.32
CA ASP A 286 -37.61 14.17 11.72
C ASP A 286 -38.37 12.83 11.85
N LEU A 287 -38.48 12.07 10.74
CA LEU A 287 -39.11 10.77 10.76
C LEU A 287 -38.26 9.76 11.56
N PRO A 288 -38.84 9.06 12.56
CA PRO A 288 -38.13 8.03 13.31
C PRO A 288 -37.54 6.94 12.41
N ARG A 289 -36.33 6.46 12.71
CA ARG A 289 -35.59 5.44 11.93
C ARG A 289 -36.41 4.18 11.66
N GLU A 290 -37.27 3.78 12.58
CA GLU A 290 -38.14 2.59 12.44
C GLU A 290 -39.13 2.69 11.27
N LYS A 291 -39.47 3.92 10.86
CA LYS A 291 -40.40 4.19 9.76
C LYS A 291 -39.69 4.44 8.44
N TRP A 292 -38.37 4.33 8.40
CA TRP A 292 -37.63 4.50 7.16
C TRP A 292 -37.89 3.32 6.24
N ASP A 293 -37.89 3.60 4.93
CA ASP A 293 -38.00 2.52 3.95
C ASP A 293 -36.79 1.58 4.06
N THR A 294 -37.01 0.30 3.76
CA THR A 294 -35.96 -0.72 3.85
C THR A 294 -34.82 -0.44 2.86
N TRP A 295 -35.11 0.23 1.74
CA TRP A 295 -34.15 0.59 0.71
C TRP A 295 -33.74 2.08 0.75
N ASP A 296 -33.93 2.73 1.90
CA ASP A 296 -33.53 4.14 2.04
C ASP A 296 -32.02 4.32 1.73
N PRO A 297 -31.65 5.27 0.86
CA PRO A 297 -30.26 5.49 0.47
C PRO A 297 -29.32 5.75 1.66
N MET A 298 -29.83 6.33 2.76
CA MET A 298 -29.06 6.55 3.98
C MET A 298 -28.63 5.22 4.63
N LEU A 299 -29.55 4.26 4.76
CA LEU A 299 -29.26 2.94 5.36
C LEU A 299 -28.24 2.16 4.53
N ILE A 300 -28.38 2.19 3.20
CA ILE A 300 -27.43 1.57 2.28
C ILE A 300 -26.06 2.23 2.41
N SER A 301 -26.02 3.56 2.52
CA SER A 301 -24.76 4.29 2.71
C SER A 301 -24.06 3.93 4.01
N GLU A 302 -24.79 3.76 5.13
CA GLU A 302 -24.21 3.32 6.41
C GLU A 302 -23.61 1.91 6.31
N GLY A 303 -24.28 1.01 5.58
CA GLY A 303 -23.80 -0.34 5.30
C GLY A 303 -22.52 -0.36 4.46
N LEU A 304 -22.49 0.40 3.36
CA LEU A 304 -21.30 0.52 2.51
C LEU A 304 -20.14 1.21 3.24
N PHE A 305 -20.41 2.22 4.06
CA PHE A 305 -19.39 2.87 4.90
C PHE A 305 -18.75 1.88 5.87
N SER A 306 -19.55 1.04 6.51
CA SER A 306 -19.06 0.01 7.42
C SER A 306 -18.19 -1.03 6.71
N ALA A 307 -18.60 -1.46 5.51
CA ALA A 307 -17.79 -2.34 4.67
C ALA A 307 -16.46 -1.67 4.28
N ALA A 308 -16.48 -0.40 3.86
CA ALA A 308 -15.27 0.37 3.53
C ALA A 308 -14.31 0.49 4.73
N ASN A 309 -14.84 0.63 5.96
CA ASN A 309 -14.01 0.70 7.17
C ASN A 309 -13.32 -0.64 7.49
N ILE A 310 -13.98 -1.77 7.22
CA ILE A 310 -13.38 -3.11 7.36
C ILE A 310 -12.21 -3.24 6.39
N PHE A 311 -12.41 -2.94 5.10
CA PHE A 311 -11.34 -3.02 4.10
C PHE A 311 -10.19 -2.04 4.40
N SER A 312 -10.51 -0.82 4.85
CA SER A 312 -9.49 0.13 5.29
C SER A 312 -8.65 -0.42 6.46
N SER A 313 -9.28 -1.09 7.42
CA SER A 313 -8.53 -1.71 8.53
C SER A 313 -7.65 -2.87 8.07
N LEU A 314 -8.09 -3.66 7.08
CA LEU A 314 -7.30 -4.75 6.50
C LEU A 314 -5.99 -4.27 5.85
N LYS A 315 -5.94 -3.02 5.34
CA LYS A 315 -4.72 -2.43 4.78
C LYS A 315 -3.57 -2.34 5.79
N LEU A 316 -3.84 -2.36 7.11
CA LEU A 316 -2.78 -2.43 8.13
C LEU A 316 -1.89 -3.67 8.00
N VAL A 317 -2.44 -4.77 7.49
CA VAL A 317 -1.69 -6.01 7.23
C VAL A 317 -0.54 -5.75 6.25
N TYR A 318 -0.72 -4.85 5.28
CA TYR A 318 0.34 -4.47 4.34
C TYR A 318 1.52 -3.78 5.06
N ILE A 319 1.26 -2.91 6.04
CA ILE A 319 2.29 -2.19 6.80
C ILE A 319 3.14 -3.19 7.63
N PHE A 320 2.52 -4.26 8.13
CA PHE A 320 3.23 -5.29 8.90
C PHE A 320 4.28 -6.07 8.09
N SER A 321 4.25 -5.99 6.75
CA SER A 321 5.26 -6.61 5.86
C SER A 321 6.69 -6.15 6.15
N VAL A 322 6.85 -4.92 6.65
CA VAL A 322 8.16 -4.30 6.92
C VAL A 322 8.78 -4.83 8.23
N ASN A 323 7.97 -5.42 9.11
CA ASN A 323 8.47 -5.94 10.38
C ASN A 323 9.21 -7.28 10.15
N PRO A 324 10.45 -7.46 10.67
CA PRO A 324 11.22 -8.68 10.48
C PRO A 324 10.54 -9.96 10.97
N HIS A 325 9.66 -9.87 11.96
CA HIS A 325 8.95 -11.02 12.55
C HIS A 325 7.59 -11.25 11.87
N LEU A 326 6.84 -10.20 11.57
CA LEU A 326 5.48 -10.32 11.00
C LEU A 326 5.49 -10.50 9.47
N GLY A 327 6.49 -9.98 8.77
CA GLY A 327 6.58 -10.08 7.30
C GLY A 327 6.59 -11.52 6.79
N PRO A 328 7.44 -12.43 7.30
CA PRO A 328 7.44 -13.83 6.87
C PRO A 328 6.09 -14.54 7.14
N LEU A 329 5.43 -14.21 8.24
CA LEU A 329 4.10 -14.75 8.59
C LEU A 329 3.05 -14.29 7.59
N GLN A 330 3.01 -13.00 7.27
CA GLN A 330 2.09 -12.43 6.28
C GLN A 330 2.30 -13.06 4.89
N VAL A 331 3.55 -13.22 4.44
CA VAL A 331 3.85 -13.86 3.15
C VAL A 331 3.37 -15.31 3.12
N SER A 332 3.50 -16.02 4.24
CA SER A 332 3.01 -17.40 4.38
C SER A 332 1.49 -17.45 4.34
N LEU A 333 0.80 -16.56 5.06
CA LEU A 333 -0.65 -16.40 5.04
C LEU A 333 -1.16 -16.14 3.61
N SER A 334 -0.55 -15.20 2.88
CA SER A 334 -0.92 -14.87 1.50
C SER A 334 -0.84 -16.07 0.55
N ARG A 335 0.16 -16.96 0.74
CA ARG A 335 0.26 -18.19 -0.06
C ARG A 335 -0.82 -19.21 0.31
N MET A 336 -1.11 -19.36 1.60
CA MET A 336 -2.13 -20.28 2.09
C MET A 336 -3.54 -19.90 1.62
N VAL A 337 -3.85 -18.60 1.49
CA VAL A 337 -5.15 -18.13 0.97
C VAL A 337 -5.46 -18.71 -0.41
N MET A 338 -4.46 -18.81 -1.30
CA MET A 338 -4.65 -19.41 -2.62
C MET A 338 -5.01 -20.90 -2.56
N ASP A 339 -4.52 -21.62 -1.55
CA ASP A 339 -4.87 -23.01 -1.34
C ASP A 339 -6.26 -23.14 -0.70
N ILE A 340 -6.59 -22.29 0.28
CA ILE A 340 -7.94 -22.20 0.87
C ILE A 340 -9.01 -21.97 -0.20
N MET A 341 -8.76 -21.07 -1.17
CA MET A 341 -9.70 -20.81 -2.26
C MET A 341 -9.99 -22.05 -3.12
N LYS A 342 -9.00 -22.93 -3.34
CA LYS A 342 -9.21 -24.20 -4.06
C LYS A 342 -10.11 -25.14 -3.27
N PHE A 343 -9.89 -25.27 -1.97
CA PHE A 343 -10.74 -26.08 -1.10
C PHE A 343 -12.14 -25.50 -0.96
N PHE A 344 -12.25 -24.17 -0.90
CA PHE A 344 -13.53 -23.48 -0.86
C PHE A 344 -14.38 -23.78 -2.10
N PHE A 345 -13.77 -23.85 -3.29
CA PHE A 345 -14.48 -24.24 -4.51
C PHE A 345 -15.09 -25.66 -4.41
N LEU A 346 -14.33 -26.62 -3.87
CA LEU A 346 -14.84 -27.98 -3.63
C LEU A 346 -15.97 -27.98 -2.58
N TYR A 347 -15.83 -27.20 -1.52
CA TYR A 347 -16.86 -27.06 -0.49
C TYR A 347 -18.17 -26.50 -1.05
N VAL A 348 -18.09 -25.46 -1.87
CA VAL A 348 -19.26 -24.87 -2.55
C VAL A 348 -19.96 -25.90 -3.42
N LEU A 349 -19.21 -26.72 -4.15
CA LEU A 349 -19.78 -27.79 -4.98
C LEU A 349 -20.53 -28.87 -4.18
N VAL A 350 -20.13 -29.13 -2.93
CA VAL A 350 -20.83 -30.07 -2.04
C VAL A 350 -22.06 -29.45 -1.40
N LEU A 351 -22.05 -28.13 -1.21
CA LEU A 351 -23.14 -27.39 -0.58
C LEU A 351 -24.34 -27.19 -1.53
N PHE A 352 -24.08 -27.04 -2.83
CA PHE A 352 -25.09 -27.05 -3.89
C PHE A 352 -25.45 -28.48 -4.29
#